data_AF-A0A1E5PIM8-F1
#
_entry.id   AF-A0A1E5PIM8-F1
#
_cell.length_a   1.000
_cell.length_b   1.000
_cell.length_c   1.000
_cell.angle_alpha   90.00
_cell.angle_beta   90.00
_cell.angle_gamma   90.00
#
_symmetry.space_group_name_H-M   'P 1'
#
loop_
_entity.id
_entity.type
_entity.pdbx_description
1 polymer ?
#
loop_
_entity_poly.entity_id
_entity_poly.type
_entity_poly.pdbx_seq_one_letter_code
_entity_poly.pdbx_strand_id
1 'polypeptide(L)'
;MVVAAVAVGGWATWFRPPYSLAGSPSVDVTVRAGKSGHPDVAETAEDVDSLVRVYVQRLKAEDAAGLAKLAGPDFDQPDAEARRHVRDYAVSARGHVEATVVEGVVDYFNQVDLVYEKTGKRQELLLVHDDGHWWVALGDGDPAAGNPNSVDGPG
;
A
#
# COMPACT_ATOMS: atom_id res chain seq x y z
N MET A 1 -28.22 32.13 -17.16
CA MET A 1 -27.04 31.32 -16.83
C MET A 1 -27.21 30.83 -15.41
N VAL A 2 -27.47 29.53 -15.22
CA VAL A 2 -27.55 28.92 -13.90
C VAL A 2 -26.26 28.13 -13.75
N VAL A 3 -25.40 28.56 -12.82
CA VAL A 3 -24.14 27.89 -12.52
C VAL A 3 -24.48 26.61 -11.78
N ALA A 4 -24.20 25.48 -12.40
CA ALA A 4 -24.33 24.17 -11.78
C ALA A 4 -23.35 24.10 -10.59
N ALA A 5 -23.88 24.15 -9.38
CA ALA A 5 -23.15 23.82 -8.17
C ALA A 5 -22.92 22.30 -8.19
N VAL A 6 -21.75 21.90 -8.68
CA VAL A 6 -21.30 20.51 -8.69
C VAL A 6 -21.20 20.04 -7.24
N ALA A 7 -21.74 18.86 -6.98
CA ALA A 7 -21.78 18.21 -5.68
C ALA A 7 -20.36 17.93 -5.15
N VAL A 8 -19.82 18.81 -4.32
CA VAL A 8 -18.53 18.62 -3.61
C VAL A 8 -18.72 17.96 -2.23
N GLY A 9 -19.96 17.68 -1.82
CA GLY A 9 -20.27 17.24 -0.45
C GLY A 9 -20.00 15.76 -0.13
N GLY A 10 -19.83 14.89 -1.14
CA GLY A 10 -19.66 13.44 -0.93
C GLY A 10 -18.20 12.97 -0.83
N TRP A 11 -17.26 13.73 -1.40
CA TRP A 11 -15.85 13.31 -1.51
C TRP A 11 -15.05 13.64 -0.24
N ALA A 12 -15.43 14.68 0.49
CA ALA A 12 -14.74 15.11 1.70
C ALA A 12 -14.91 14.12 2.87
N THR A 13 -15.98 13.34 2.87
CA THR A 13 -16.30 12.38 3.94
C THR A 13 -15.63 11.03 3.74
N TRP A 14 -15.16 10.72 2.52
CA TRP A 14 -14.37 9.50 2.22
C TRP A 14 -12.98 9.54 2.87
N PHE A 15 -12.49 10.72 3.24
CA PHE A 15 -11.15 10.94 3.79
C PHE A 15 -10.97 10.63 5.30
N ARG A 16 -11.89 9.89 5.94
CA ARG A 16 -11.71 9.36 7.31
C ARG A 16 -12.43 8.02 7.45
N PRO A 17 -11.86 6.92 8.02
CA PRO A 17 -10.50 6.58 8.54
C PRO A 17 -9.83 5.42 7.73
N PRO A 18 -8.62 4.86 8.03
CA PRO A 18 -7.45 5.32 8.80
C PRO A 18 -6.38 6.04 7.93
N TYR A 19 -6.67 6.29 6.65
CA TYR A 19 -5.70 6.77 5.64
C TYR A 19 -5.58 8.29 5.51
N SER A 20 -5.89 9.06 6.56
CA SER A 20 -5.64 10.50 6.49
C SER A 20 -4.14 10.75 6.33
N LEU A 21 -3.73 11.37 5.21
CA LEU A 21 -2.41 11.93 5.04
C LEU A 21 -2.16 12.85 6.24
N ALA A 22 -1.33 12.40 7.18
CA ALA A 22 -0.91 13.23 8.30
C ALA A 22 -0.21 14.47 7.74
N GLY A 23 -0.02 15.52 8.56
CA GLY A 23 0.83 16.69 8.22
C GLY A 23 2.32 16.36 7.96
N SER A 24 2.63 15.09 7.67
CA SER A 24 3.88 14.50 7.23
C SER A 24 4.24 14.95 5.80
N PRO A 25 5.49 14.73 5.35
CA PRO A 25 5.98 15.27 4.08
C PRO A 25 5.13 14.80 2.90
N SER A 26 4.89 15.69 1.92
CA SER A 26 4.35 15.29 0.62
C SER A 26 5.22 14.19 0.00
N VAL A 27 4.60 13.21 -0.65
CA VAL A 27 5.26 12.11 -1.36
C VAL A 27 5.06 12.25 -2.86
N ASP A 28 6.05 11.81 -3.61
CA ASP A 28 6.02 11.79 -5.07
C ASP A 28 5.79 10.33 -5.50
N VAL A 29 4.54 10.00 -5.81
CA VAL A 29 4.09 8.64 -6.11
C VAL A 29 3.16 8.66 -7.33
N THR A 30 3.48 7.85 -8.32
CA THR A 30 2.57 7.51 -9.43
C THR A 30 1.98 6.13 -9.15
N VAL A 31 0.65 6.02 -9.11
CA VAL A 31 -0.05 4.74 -9.01
C VAL A 31 -0.71 4.46 -10.36
N ARG A 32 -0.52 3.25 -10.88
CA ARG A 32 -1.11 2.84 -12.17
C ARG A 32 -1.52 1.38 -12.14
N ALA A 33 -2.56 1.08 -12.91
CA ALA A 33 -2.91 -0.29 -13.23
C ALA A 33 -1.83 -0.94 -14.10
N GLY A 34 -1.51 -2.20 -13.80
CA GLY A 34 -0.74 -3.07 -14.66
C GLY A 34 -1.50 -3.42 -15.93
N LYS A 35 -0.82 -4.09 -16.87
CA LYS A 35 -1.51 -4.63 -18.03
C LYS A 35 -2.37 -5.82 -17.59
N SER A 36 -3.67 -5.68 -17.74
CA SER A 36 -4.64 -6.74 -17.49
C SER A 36 -5.67 -6.79 -18.62
N GLY A 37 -6.26 -7.97 -18.84
CA GLY A 37 -7.45 -8.12 -19.68
C GLY A 37 -8.74 -7.77 -18.93
N HIS A 38 -8.66 -7.56 -17.61
CA HIS A 38 -9.79 -7.37 -16.72
C HIS A 38 -9.89 -5.88 -16.30
N PRO A 39 -11.11 -5.30 -16.32
CA PRO A 39 -11.32 -3.89 -15.99
C PRO A 39 -11.18 -3.58 -14.49
N ASP A 40 -11.23 -4.61 -13.64
CA ASP A 40 -11.10 -4.55 -12.19
C ASP A 40 -9.74 -3.99 -11.73
N VAL A 41 -8.64 -4.27 -12.43
CA VAL A 41 -7.29 -3.77 -12.05
C VAL A 41 -7.20 -2.24 -12.10
N ALA A 42 -7.95 -1.60 -13.01
CA ALA A 42 -8.03 -0.14 -13.07
C ALA A 42 -8.80 0.44 -11.88
N GLU A 43 -9.93 -0.17 -11.53
CA GLU A 43 -10.74 0.21 -10.35
C GLU A 43 -9.95 0.00 -9.05
N THR A 44 -9.30 -1.16 -8.90
CA THR A 44 -8.43 -1.44 -7.75
C THR A 44 -7.30 -0.41 -7.64
N ALA A 45 -6.70 0.03 -8.76
CA ALA A 45 -5.66 1.05 -8.72
C ALA A 45 -6.16 2.41 -8.21
N GLU A 46 -7.40 2.78 -8.51
CA GLU A 46 -8.04 3.98 -7.96
C GLU A 46 -8.35 3.80 -6.47
N ASP A 47 -8.88 2.63 -6.08
CA ASP A 47 -9.24 2.32 -4.69
C ASP A 47 -8.03 2.33 -3.74
N VAL A 48 -6.88 1.78 -4.19
CA VAL A 48 -5.69 1.63 -3.34
C VAL A 48 -4.73 2.82 -3.42
N ASP A 49 -4.95 3.80 -4.31
CA ASP A 49 -4.04 4.94 -4.51
C ASP A 49 -3.72 5.65 -3.19
N SER A 50 -4.76 5.94 -2.39
CA SER A 50 -4.59 6.62 -1.10
C SER A 50 -3.81 5.78 -0.10
N LEU A 51 -4.05 4.47 -0.05
CA LEU A 51 -3.34 3.54 0.82
C LEU A 51 -1.86 3.47 0.47
N VAL A 52 -1.53 3.34 -0.81
CA VAL A 52 -0.14 3.29 -1.32
C VAL A 52 0.59 4.58 -0.99
N ARG A 53 -0.04 5.75 -1.21
CA ARG A 53 0.55 7.05 -0.87
C ARG A 53 0.83 7.17 0.62
N VAL A 54 -0.11 6.77 1.47
CA VAL A 54 0.09 6.80 2.94
C VAL A 54 1.20 5.84 3.33
N TYR A 55 1.26 4.63 2.79
CA TYR A 55 2.33 3.68 3.04
C TYR A 55 3.72 4.28 2.74
N VAL A 56 3.91 4.86 1.54
CA VAL A 56 5.16 5.53 1.15
C VAL A 56 5.45 6.74 2.04
N GLN A 57 4.42 7.48 2.45
CA GLN A 57 4.56 8.61 3.37
C GLN A 57 5.08 8.16 4.74
N ARG A 58 4.57 7.06 5.29
CA ARG A 58 5.02 6.49 6.57
C ARG A 58 6.45 5.96 6.46
N LEU A 59 6.81 5.30 5.35
CA LEU A 59 8.19 4.91 5.08
C LEU A 59 9.13 6.12 5.05
N LYS A 60 8.78 7.17 4.29
CA LYS A 60 9.58 8.40 4.17
C LYS A 60 9.75 9.11 5.51
N ALA A 61 8.73 9.08 6.36
CA ALA A 61 8.72 9.67 7.69
C ALA A 61 9.39 8.78 8.76
N GLU A 62 9.85 7.57 8.38
CA GLU A 62 10.38 6.56 9.30
C GLU A 62 9.39 6.18 10.42
N ASP A 63 8.09 6.28 10.12
CA ASP A 63 6.98 6.10 11.05
C ASP A 63 6.50 4.64 11.07
N ALA A 64 7.28 3.78 11.73
CA ALA A 64 6.96 2.35 11.83
C ALA A 64 5.62 2.10 12.53
N ALA A 65 5.28 2.88 13.56
CA ALA A 65 4.02 2.75 14.29
C ALA A 65 2.82 3.13 13.40
N GLY A 66 2.94 4.21 12.62
CA GLY A 66 1.92 4.59 11.65
C GLY A 66 1.80 3.59 10.49
N LEU A 67 2.91 2.94 10.10
CA LEU A 67 2.91 1.88 9.09
C LEU A 67 2.22 0.61 9.59
N ALA A 68 2.46 0.19 10.84
CA ALA A 68 1.78 -0.96 11.45
C ALA A 68 0.25 -0.81 11.47
N LYS A 69 -0.27 0.41 11.72
CA LYS A 69 -1.71 0.71 11.69
C LYS A 69 -2.37 0.55 10.32
N LEU A 70 -1.60 0.46 9.23
CA LEU A 70 -2.14 0.22 7.89
C LEU A 70 -2.52 -1.24 7.67
N ALA A 71 -2.14 -2.15 8.57
CA ALA A 71 -2.42 -3.57 8.46
C ALA A 71 -3.72 -4.02 9.14
N GLY A 72 -4.45 -3.10 9.79
CA GLY A 72 -5.75 -3.40 10.40
C GLY A 72 -6.02 -2.59 11.66
N PRO A 73 -7.30 -2.47 12.07
CA PRO A 73 -7.67 -1.75 13.30
C PRO A 73 -7.23 -2.48 14.58
N ASP A 74 -7.18 -3.82 14.55
CA ASP A 74 -6.77 -4.67 15.67
C ASP A 74 -5.27 -5.01 15.64
N PHE A 75 -4.54 -4.42 14.70
CA PHE A 75 -3.14 -4.75 14.43
C PHE A 75 -2.20 -3.93 15.32
N ASP A 76 -2.24 -4.23 16.63
CA ASP A 76 -1.41 -3.58 17.66
C ASP A 76 0.05 -4.11 17.71
N GLN A 77 0.37 -5.19 16.98
CA GLN A 77 1.74 -5.67 16.74
C GLN A 77 1.88 -6.36 15.38
N PRO A 78 2.80 -5.86 14.52
CA PRO A 78 4.15 -6.40 14.39
C PRO A 78 5.12 -5.24 14.15
N ASP A 79 5.53 -4.61 15.25
CA ASP A 79 6.50 -3.51 15.20
C ASP A 79 7.81 -3.92 14.53
N ALA A 80 8.19 -5.21 14.55
CA ALA A 80 9.45 -5.69 13.97
C ALA A 80 9.46 -5.59 12.44
N GLU A 81 8.40 -6.05 11.76
CA GLU A 81 8.31 -6.01 10.30
C GLU A 81 8.10 -4.59 9.79
N ALA A 82 7.26 -3.80 10.45
CA ALA A 82 7.11 -2.38 10.12
C ALA A 82 8.45 -1.63 10.27
N ARG A 83 9.20 -1.88 11.35
CA ARG A 83 10.56 -1.32 11.51
C ARG A 83 11.54 -1.82 10.46
N ARG A 84 11.44 -3.09 10.04
CA ARG A 84 12.24 -3.65 8.95
C ARG A 84 11.95 -2.95 7.63
N HIS A 85 10.69 -2.76 7.27
CA HIS A 85 10.30 -2.04 6.06
C HIS A 85 10.82 -0.60 6.07
N VAL A 86 10.68 0.11 7.21
CA VAL A 86 11.26 1.44 7.39
C VAL A 86 12.78 1.41 7.17
N ARG A 87 13.51 0.51 7.84
CA ARG A 87 14.97 0.40 7.68
C ARG A 87 15.38 0.12 6.23
N ASP A 88 14.66 -0.74 5.54
CA ASP A 88 15.06 -1.24 4.22
C ASP A 88 14.67 -0.25 3.10
N TYR A 89 13.58 0.52 3.29
CA TYR A 89 12.98 1.36 2.24
C TYR A 89 12.84 2.85 2.53
N ALA A 90 12.98 3.34 3.78
CA ALA A 90 12.78 4.77 4.09
C ALA A 90 13.64 5.72 3.24
N VAL A 91 14.92 5.37 3.03
CA VAL A 91 15.82 6.17 2.18
C VAL A 91 15.36 6.18 0.72
N SER A 92 14.82 5.07 0.24
CA SER A 92 14.29 4.90 -1.11
C SER A 92 13.00 5.70 -1.32
N ALA A 93 12.11 5.70 -0.32
CA ALA A 93 10.85 6.44 -0.30
C ALA A 93 10.99 7.98 -0.30
N ARG A 94 12.23 8.50 -0.20
CA ARG A 94 12.51 9.94 -0.32
C ARG A 94 12.57 10.43 -1.78
N GLY A 95 12.61 9.53 -2.76
CA GLY A 95 12.53 9.86 -4.20
C GLY A 95 11.15 9.56 -4.79
N HIS A 96 11.04 9.65 -6.11
CA HIS A 96 9.86 9.21 -6.85
C HIS A 96 9.65 7.71 -6.69
N VAL A 97 8.39 7.29 -6.52
CA VAL A 97 7.99 5.88 -6.44
C VAL A 97 6.92 5.59 -7.48
N GLU A 98 7.23 4.64 -8.35
CA GLU A 98 6.28 4.08 -9.31
C GLU A 98 5.60 2.86 -8.65
N ALA A 99 4.27 2.89 -8.56
CA ALA A 99 3.47 1.81 -8.01
C ALA A 99 2.59 1.22 -9.12
N THR A 100 2.74 -0.08 -9.37
CA THR A 100 1.95 -0.80 -10.37
C THR A 100 1.06 -1.83 -9.68
N VAL A 101 -0.26 -1.67 -9.78
CA VAL A 101 -1.21 -2.67 -9.30
C VAL A 101 -1.23 -3.83 -10.28
N VAL A 102 -0.90 -5.02 -9.80
CA VAL A 102 -0.86 -6.24 -10.58
C VAL A 102 -2.20 -6.95 -10.45
N GLU A 103 -2.64 -7.60 -11.52
CA GLU A 103 -3.84 -8.45 -11.50
C GLU A 103 -3.74 -9.51 -10.40
N GLY A 104 -4.66 -9.46 -9.44
CA GLY A 104 -4.75 -10.44 -8.37
C GLY A 104 -5.15 -11.81 -8.90
N VAL A 105 -4.54 -12.87 -8.38
CA VAL A 105 -4.94 -14.26 -8.70
C VAL A 105 -6.18 -14.68 -7.89
N VAL A 106 -6.49 -13.93 -6.82
CA VAL A 106 -7.64 -14.14 -5.94
C VAL A 106 -8.27 -12.80 -5.56
N ASP A 107 -9.60 -12.76 -5.46
CA ASP A 107 -10.38 -11.51 -5.37
C ASP A 107 -10.07 -10.62 -4.14
N TYR A 108 -9.47 -11.19 -3.09
CA TYR A 108 -9.23 -10.51 -1.81
C TYR A 108 -7.76 -10.16 -1.55
N PHE A 109 -6.82 -10.59 -2.41
CA PHE A 109 -5.41 -10.22 -2.34
C PHE A 109 -4.96 -9.53 -3.62
N ASN A 110 -4.38 -8.34 -3.48
CA ASN A 110 -3.84 -7.61 -4.61
C ASN A 110 -2.38 -7.24 -4.35
N GLN A 111 -1.55 -7.48 -5.36
CA GLN A 111 -0.14 -7.15 -5.33
C GLN A 111 0.08 -5.77 -5.95
N VAL A 112 0.89 -4.96 -5.29
CA VAL A 112 1.38 -3.69 -5.82
C VAL A 112 2.91 -3.75 -5.89
N ASP A 113 3.44 -3.63 -7.10
CA ASP A 113 4.87 -3.53 -7.33
C ASP A 113 5.32 -2.08 -7.17
N LEU A 114 6.16 -1.84 -6.17
CA LEU A 114 6.80 -0.54 -5.93
C LEU A 114 8.21 -0.52 -6.51
N VAL A 115 8.49 0.48 -7.33
CA VAL A 115 9.83 0.77 -7.86
C VAL A 115 10.28 2.12 -7.33
N TYR A 116 11.36 2.10 -6.55
CA TYR A 116 11.95 3.30 -5.97
C TYR A 116 13.04 3.84 -6.91
N GLU A 117 12.71 4.81 -7.75
CA GLU A 117 13.59 5.26 -8.84
C GLU A 117 14.99 5.69 -8.36
N LYS A 118 15.04 6.37 -7.22
CA LYS A 118 16.28 6.89 -6.65
C LYS A 118 17.31 5.79 -6.35
N THR A 119 16.87 4.62 -5.91
CA THR A 119 17.75 3.52 -5.48
C THR A 119 17.69 2.32 -6.42
N GLY A 120 16.73 2.29 -7.35
CA GLY A 120 16.42 1.13 -8.19
C GLY A 120 15.86 -0.07 -7.41
N LYS A 121 15.64 0.07 -6.10
CA LYS A 121 15.06 -1.00 -5.29
C LYS A 121 13.63 -1.28 -5.72
N ARG A 122 13.24 -2.54 -5.57
CA ARG A 122 11.88 -3.01 -5.79
C ARG A 122 11.31 -3.56 -4.50
N GLN A 123 10.00 -3.42 -4.34
CA GLN A 123 9.25 -4.00 -3.24
C GLN A 123 7.92 -4.52 -3.77
N GLU A 124 7.58 -5.73 -3.36
CA GLU A 124 6.23 -6.25 -3.46
C GLU A 124 5.45 -5.81 -2.21
N LEU A 125 4.31 -5.15 -2.42
CA LEU A 125 3.39 -4.74 -1.37
C LEU A 125 2.09 -5.51 -1.56
N LEU A 126 1.75 -6.34 -0.58
CA LEU A 126 0.50 -7.11 -0.59
C LEU A 126 -0.60 -6.34 0.13
N LEU A 127 -1.75 -6.23 -0.53
CA LEU A 127 -2.95 -5.59 -0.02
C LEU A 127 -4.06 -6.62 0.15
N VAL A 128 -4.78 -6.51 1.26
CA VAL A 128 -5.93 -7.36 1.60
C VAL A 128 -7.20 -6.52 1.57
N HIS A 129 -8.24 -7.00 0.92
CA HIS A 129 -9.56 -6.37 0.97
C HIS A 129 -10.46 -7.15 1.94
N ASP A 130 -10.87 -6.51 3.04
CA ASP A 130 -11.73 -7.09 4.06
C ASP A 130 -12.73 -6.05 4.60
N ASP A 131 -13.99 -6.48 4.76
CA ASP A 131 -15.11 -5.64 5.20
C ASP A 131 -15.24 -4.30 4.46
N GLY A 132 -14.99 -4.29 3.15
CA GLY A 132 -15.04 -3.07 2.32
C GLY A 132 -13.87 -2.11 2.50
N HIS A 133 -12.77 -2.56 3.14
CA HIS A 133 -11.58 -1.77 3.39
C HIS A 133 -10.33 -2.51 2.89
N TRP A 134 -9.36 -1.75 2.37
CA TRP A 134 -8.05 -2.26 1.99
C TRP A 134 -7.06 -2.14 3.13
N TRP A 135 -6.19 -3.13 3.34
CA TRP A 135 -5.17 -3.17 4.39
C TRP A 135 -3.82 -3.63 3.82
N VAL A 136 -2.71 -3.20 4.42
CA VAL A 136 -1.36 -3.70 4.06
C VAL A 136 -1.07 -4.99 4.82
N ALA A 137 -0.71 -6.07 4.13
CA ALA A 137 -0.21 -7.25 4.82
C ALA A 137 1.23 -7.01 5.33
N LEU A 138 1.44 -7.00 6.65
CA LEU A 138 2.76 -6.85 7.28
C LEU A 138 3.10 -8.10 8.11
N GLY A 139 3.99 -8.97 7.60
CA GLY A 139 4.54 -10.16 8.29
C GLY A 139 4.30 -11.50 7.60
N ASP A 140 4.78 -12.60 8.21
CA ASP A 140 4.63 -14.01 7.76
C ASP A 140 3.18 -14.54 7.93
N GLY A 141 2.19 -13.65 7.83
CA GLY A 141 0.77 -14.00 7.91
C GLY A 141 0.30 -14.65 6.60
N ASP A 142 0.79 -15.86 6.34
CA ASP A 142 0.39 -16.86 5.35
C ASP A 142 -0.37 -16.35 4.09
N PRO A 143 0.35 -16.12 2.97
CA PRO A 143 -0.26 -15.78 1.69
C PRO A 143 -0.66 -17.04 0.91
N ALA A 144 -1.31 -18.04 1.51
CA ALA A 144 -1.32 -19.42 0.96
C ALA A 144 0.11 -19.85 0.55
N ALA A 145 0.98 -19.92 1.55
CA ALA A 145 2.43 -20.17 1.54
C ALA A 145 3.08 -20.60 0.21
N GLY A 146 3.98 -19.75 -0.30
CA GLY A 146 4.83 -20.10 -1.42
C GLY A 146 6.14 -19.31 -1.50
N ASN A 147 7.06 -19.49 -0.55
CA ASN A 147 8.49 -19.33 -0.84
C ASN A 147 9.09 -20.74 -1.09
N PRO A 148 9.28 -21.17 -2.35
CA PRO A 148 9.89 -22.47 -2.64
C PRO A 148 11.40 -22.55 -2.36
N ASN A 149 12.05 -21.49 -1.85
CA ASN A 149 13.51 -21.45 -1.67
C ASN A 149 14.01 -21.30 -0.23
N SER A 150 13.17 -21.52 0.80
CA SER A 150 13.68 -21.83 2.13
C SER A 150 14.15 -23.29 2.18
N VAL A 151 15.28 -23.55 1.54
CA VAL A 151 16.12 -24.71 1.84
C VAL A 151 16.70 -24.51 3.23
N ASP A 152 16.09 -25.14 4.23
CA ASP A 152 16.76 -25.60 5.45
C ASP A 152 15.89 -26.68 6.10
N GLY A 153 16.15 -27.94 5.71
CA GLY A 153 15.72 -29.11 6.46
C GLY A 153 16.62 -29.28 7.70
N PRO A 154 16.11 -29.90 8.78
CA PRO A 154 16.87 -30.06 10.01
C PRO A 154 18.00 -31.08 9.83
N GLY A 155 19.14 -30.82 10.48
CA GLY A 155 20.21 -31.79 10.70
C GLY A 155 19.86 -32.88 11.68
#